data_AF-A0A564W3P1-F1
#
_entry.id   AF-A0A564W3P1-F1
#
_cell.length_a   1.000
_cell.length_b   1.000
_cell.length_c   1.000
_cell.angle_alpha   90.00
_cell.angle_beta   90.00
_cell.angle_gamma   90.00
#
_symmetry.space_group_name_H-M   'P 1'
#
loop_
_entity.id
_entity.type
_entity.pdbx_description
1 polymer ?
#
loop_
_entity_poly.entity_id
_entity_poly.type
_entity_poly.pdbx_seq_one_letter_code
_entity_poly.pdbx_strand_id
1 'polypeptide(L)'
;MLSGCTLQAVFKTTVYDTKGFAFYEFVNADKNEKFDEYVRKCKRLSLYETNVIPEYGDDLLTLVTCEYSARNGRMVVVAKKIE
;
A
#
# COMPACT_ATOMS: atom_id res chain seq x y z
N MET A 1 -25.81 -1.60 2.98
CA MET A 1 -25.05 -0.87 1.93
C MET A 1 -23.71 -1.57 1.81
N LEU A 2 -23.31 -1.99 0.61
CA LEU A 2 -21.99 -2.58 0.41
C LEU A 2 -20.97 -1.45 0.55
N SER A 3 -20.17 -1.45 1.62
CA SER A 3 -19.04 -0.53 1.76
C SER A 3 -18.05 -0.82 0.62
N GLY A 4 -17.90 0.13 -0.29
CA GLY A 4 -16.97 0.04 -1.43
C GLY A 4 -15.53 0.33 -1.03
N CYS A 5 -14.62 0.29 -2.00
CA CYS A 5 -13.24 0.73 -1.83
C CYS A 5 -12.79 1.57 -3.04
N THR A 6 -11.89 2.52 -2.82
CA THR A 6 -11.18 3.25 -3.87
C THR A 6 -9.73 2.79 -3.94
N LEU A 7 -9.20 2.68 -5.16
CA LEU A 7 -7.84 2.21 -5.39
C LEU A 7 -6.83 3.30 -5.04
N GLN A 8 -5.92 3.05 -4.11
CA GLN A 8 -4.89 4.00 -3.68
C GLN A 8 -3.58 3.83 -4.44
N ALA A 9 -3.05 2.62 -4.52
CA ALA A 9 -1.80 2.36 -5.24
C ALA A 9 -1.74 0.92 -5.74
N VAL A 10 -1.02 0.72 -6.83
CA VAL A 10 -0.61 -0.60 -7.33
C VAL A 10 0.87 -0.54 -7.60
N PHE A 11 1.66 -1.37 -6.92
CA PHE A 11 3.11 -1.34 -7.05
C PHE A 11 3.76 -2.72 -6.98
N LYS A 12 4.97 -2.79 -7.53
CA LYS A 12 5.86 -3.94 -7.38
C LYS A 12 6.94 -3.63 -6.34
N THR A 13 7.27 -4.60 -5.52
CA THR A 13 8.40 -4.51 -4.57
C THR A 13 9.05 -5.88 -4.41
N THR A 14 10.24 -5.94 -3.83
CA THR A 14 10.79 -7.16 -3.25
C THR A 14 10.53 -7.20 -1.75
N VAL A 15 10.65 -8.39 -1.16
CA VAL A 15 10.57 -8.63 0.29
C VAL A 15 11.70 -9.55 0.74
N TYR A 16 12.00 -9.56 2.04
CA TYR A 16 13.12 -10.32 2.63
C TYR A 16 14.52 -9.88 2.15
N ASP A 17 14.64 -8.65 1.66
CA ASP A 17 15.91 -7.96 1.40
C ASP A 17 15.84 -6.51 1.94
N THR A 18 16.96 -5.80 1.93
CA THR A 18 17.05 -4.43 2.45
C THR A 18 16.66 -3.33 1.44
N LYS A 19 16.30 -3.71 0.21
CA LYS A 19 16.02 -2.78 -0.89
C LYS A 19 14.52 -2.57 -1.11
N GLY A 20 13.74 -3.61 -0.85
CA GLY A 20 12.29 -3.61 -0.98
C GLY A 20 11.58 -2.76 0.06
N PHE A 21 10.30 -2.50 -0.19
CA PHE A 21 9.39 -1.88 0.75
C PHE A 21 8.73 -2.95 1.62
N ALA A 22 9.01 -2.92 2.93
CA ALA A 22 8.38 -3.78 3.93
C ALA A 22 6.95 -3.30 4.27
N PHE A 23 6.07 -3.23 3.27
CA PHE A 23 4.69 -2.77 3.42
C PHE A 23 3.92 -3.55 4.50
N TYR A 24 4.29 -4.82 4.73
CA TYR A 24 3.67 -5.71 5.72
C TYR A 24 4.01 -5.37 7.18
N GLU A 25 4.99 -4.50 7.44
CA GLU A 25 5.27 -3.99 8.79
C GLU A 25 4.25 -2.92 9.23
N PHE A 26 3.42 -2.47 8.29
CA PHE A 26 2.27 -1.62 8.57
C PHE A 26 1.10 -2.44 9.12
N VAL A 27 1.13 -2.75 10.42
CA VAL A 27 0.08 -3.54 11.10
C VAL A 27 -0.90 -2.63 11.86
N ASN A 28 -0.43 -1.48 12.34
CA ASN A 28 -1.24 -0.37 12.84
C ASN A 28 -0.37 0.88 12.89
N ALA A 29 -0.81 1.98 12.28
CA ALA A 29 -0.14 3.25 12.43
C ALA A 29 -0.56 3.88 13.75
N ASP A 30 0.14 3.60 14.85
CA ASP A 30 -0.16 4.25 16.14
C ASP A 30 0.09 5.77 16.12
N LYS A 31 0.67 6.29 15.03
CA LYS A 31 1.03 7.70 14.84
C LYS A 31 0.71 8.14 13.42
N ASN A 32 0.20 9.38 13.30
CA ASN A 32 -0.12 10.02 12.03
C ASN A 32 1.08 10.00 11.07
N GLU A 33 2.28 10.30 11.55
CA GLU A 33 3.48 10.37 10.70
C GLU A 33 3.81 9.03 10.04
N LYS A 34 3.56 7.91 10.72
CA LYS A 34 3.79 6.56 10.16
C LYS A 34 2.78 6.22 9.08
N PHE A 35 1.51 6.62 9.27
CA PHE A 35 0.47 6.45 8.26
C PHE A 35 0.81 7.24 6.99
N ASP A 36 1.15 8.50 7.19
CA ASP A 36 1.56 9.42 6.14
C ASP A 36 2.80 8.92 5.37
N GLU A 37 3.80 8.40 6.07
CA GLU A 37 4.99 7.82 5.46
C GLU A 37 4.63 6.59 4.61
N TYR A 38 3.76 5.70 5.13
CA TYR A 38 3.26 4.54 4.41
C TYR A 38 2.54 4.95 3.11
N VAL A 39 1.55 5.87 3.20
CA VAL A 39 0.80 6.36 2.04
C VAL A 39 1.71 7.01 1.01
N ARG A 40 2.67 7.86 1.44
CA ARG A 40 3.64 8.50 0.55
C ARG A 40 4.56 7.48 -0.14
N LYS A 41 4.96 6.43 0.58
CA LYS A 41 5.78 5.34 0.01
C LYS A 41 4.99 4.54 -1.02
N CYS A 42 3.74 4.15 -0.72
CA CYS A 42 2.84 3.48 -1.65
C CYS A 42 2.62 4.31 -2.92
N LYS A 43 2.31 5.60 -2.78
CA LYS A 43 2.12 6.51 -3.92
C LYS A 43 3.39 6.63 -4.76
N ARG A 44 4.56 6.79 -4.13
CA ARG A 44 5.85 6.89 -4.84
C ARG A 44 6.20 5.64 -5.66
N LEU A 45 5.77 4.47 -5.20
CA LEU A 45 6.01 3.20 -5.90
C LEU A 45 4.91 2.85 -6.92
N SER A 46 3.79 3.57 -6.91
CA SER A 46 2.63 3.24 -7.74
C SER A 46 2.99 3.27 -9.22
N LEU A 47 2.53 2.27 -9.95
CA LEU A 47 2.75 2.12 -11.40
C LEU A 47 2.00 3.20 -12.21
N TYR A 48 0.96 3.78 -11.62
CA TYR A 48 0.15 4.85 -12.20
C TYR A 48 -0.50 5.70 -11.10
N GLU A 49 -0.89 6.92 -11.47
CA GLU A 49 -1.61 7.83 -10.58
C GLU A 49 -3.06 7.39 -10.40
N THR A 50 -3.56 7.47 -9.18
CA THR A 50 -4.92 7.08 -8.79
C THR A 50 -5.75 8.27 -8.31
N ASN A 51 -5.12 9.40 -8.00
CA ASN A 51 -5.72 10.59 -7.39
C ASN A 51 -6.39 10.33 -6.02
N VAL A 52 -6.09 9.19 -5.39
CA VAL A 52 -6.59 8.83 -4.05
C VAL A 52 -5.47 9.00 -3.04
N ILE A 53 -5.68 9.89 -2.07
CA ILE A 53 -4.74 10.18 -0.99
C ILE A 53 -5.49 9.90 0.33
N PRO A 54 -5.28 8.73 0.95
CA PRO A 54 -5.82 8.48 2.27
C PRO A 54 -5.19 9.39 3.31
N GLU A 55 -5.98 9.72 4.32
CA GLU A 55 -5.59 10.51 5.47
C GLU A 55 -5.64 9.65 6.72
N TYR A 56 -4.89 10.04 7.75
CA TYR A 56 -4.88 9.30 9.01
C TYR A 56 -6.29 9.15 9.59
N GLY A 57 -6.66 7.91 9.91
CA GLY A 57 -8.03 7.54 10.30
C GLY A 57 -8.78 6.74 9.23
N ASP A 58 -8.32 6.78 7.97
CA ASP A 58 -8.87 5.93 6.91
C ASP A 58 -8.49 4.45 7.10
N ASP A 59 -9.46 3.57 6.86
CA ASP A 59 -9.24 2.13 6.77
C ASP A 59 -8.61 1.77 5.41
N LEU A 60 -7.48 1.05 5.44
CA LEU A 60 -6.80 0.55 4.25
C LEU A 60 -6.88 -0.98 4.15
N LEU A 61 -7.15 -1.48 2.95
CA LEU A 61 -7.04 -2.89 2.59
C LEU A 61 -5.82 -3.09 1.68
N THR A 62 -4.94 -4.02 2.04
CA THR A 62 -3.78 -4.41 1.22
C THR A 62 -3.96 -5.83 0.72
N LEU A 63 -3.98 -6.01 -0.61
CA LEU A 63 -3.90 -7.31 -1.27
C LEU A 63 -2.49 -7.50 -1.83
N VAL A 64 -1.95 -8.71 -1.66
CA VAL A 64 -0.59 -9.04 -2.11
C VAL A 64 -0.57 -10.40 -2.80
N THR A 65 0.23 -10.51 -3.86
CA THR A 65 0.57 -11.78 -4.51
C THR A 65 2.03 -11.81 -4.93
N CYS A 66 2.52 -12.98 -5.33
CA CYS A 66 3.84 -13.15 -5.92
C CYS A 66 3.96 -12.38 -7.24
N GLU A 67 5.14 -11.83 -7.49
CA GLU A 67 5.51 -11.21 -8.76
C GLU A 67 6.85 -11.78 -9.19
N TYR A 68 6.97 -12.22 -10.44
CA TYR A 68 8.08 -13.07 -10.89
C TYR A 68 9.14 -12.33 -11.72
N SER A 69 9.07 -11.00 -11.88
CA SER A 69 10.11 -10.22 -12.55
C SER A 69 11.35 -9.99 -11.67
N ALA A 70 11.24 -10.25 -10.37
CA ALA A 70 12.34 -10.19 -9.41
C ALA A 70 12.28 -11.36 -8.42
N ARG A 71 13.44 -11.79 -7.91
CA ARG A 71 13.50 -12.74 -6.78
C ARG A 71 12.81 -12.11 -5.56
N ASN A 72 11.96 -12.89 -4.90
CA ASN A 72 11.09 -12.40 -3.80
C ASN A 72 10.17 -11.23 -4.19
N GLY A 73 9.81 -11.12 -5.48
CA GLY A 73 8.90 -10.08 -5.95
C GLY A 73 7.49 -10.22 -5.38
N ARG A 74 6.85 -9.08 -5.17
CA ARG A 74 5.45 -8.94 -4.74
C ARG A 74 4.77 -7.87 -5.57
N MET A 75 3.55 -8.17 -6.01
CA MET A 75 2.61 -7.17 -6.50
C MET A 75 1.69 -6.83 -5.34
N VAL A 76 1.56 -5.54 -5.05
CA VAL A 76 0.77 -5.03 -3.93
C VAL A 76 -0.28 -4.07 -4.46
N VAL A 77 -1.51 -4.25 -3.99
CA VAL A 77 -2.66 -3.39 -4.27
C VAL A 77 -3.16 -2.84 -2.94
N VAL A 78 -3.17 -1.52 -2.79
CA VAL A 78 -3.68 -0.83 -1.60
C VAL A 78 -4.96 -0.10 -1.98
N ALA A 79 -6.00 -0.28 -1.19
CA ALA A 79 -7.29 0.36 -1.37
C ALA A 79 -7.74 1.06 -0.08
N LYS A 80 -8.38 2.22 -0.21
CA LYS A 80 -9.06 2.93 0.88
C LYS A 80 -10.52 2.51 0.93
N LYS A 81 -11.03 2.14 2.09
CA LYS A 81 -12.45 1.87 2.31
C LYS A 81 -13.27 3.17 2.13
N ILE A 82 -14.44 3.05 1.51
CA ILE A 82 -15.42 4.13 1.38
C ILE A 82 -16.44 3.94 2.50
N GLU A 83 -16.73 5.01 3.24
CA GLU A 83 -17.84 5.07 4.21
C GLU A 83 -19.20 5.15 3.52
#